data_AF-A0A926LFP1-F1
#
_entry.id   AF-A0A926LFP1-F1
#
_cell.length_a   1.000
_cell.length_b   1.000
_cell.length_c   1.000
_cell.angle_alpha   90.00
_cell.angle_beta   90.00
_cell.angle_gamma   90.00
#
_symmetry.space_group_name_H-M   'P 1'
#
loop_
_entity.id
_entity.type
_entity.pdbx_description
1 polymer ?
#
loop_
_entity_poly.entity_id
_entity_poly.type
_entity_poly.pdbx_seq_one_letter_code
_entity_poly.pdbx_strand_id
1 'polypeptide(L)'
;MVSRQNGYHYPPFLQEQPAGPEAQSYALRTLDELGRRPRTSASAARVASLRREALASSPLWGRNWLVPLRRAGASEALGAGDARAVKRLRARGGWYTDPALGDDTDAARLGATWAALDVLEALEELRDVPTADRDATARWLHSRAAKSMPLDQGAALASALRLLDRPVPHVLTTVAAPRTDDWASLTPAGRTDRLNDTYHYVLIQEAAGRRPRIDRGIWEAVLREGAAGLPYEQLYCLVRVLKTAGSPDSLFAPVGRRLDEARIDDGTVRDPAAYLGNPDASLFVERLRALAGWSRRDPRLLAALDREEKAGNASREDTERLARAALRRVASGGPTSEDARRLCADDAVLPTTVTENNATRWQRTALNCADAGVDIGAPEIGTWKPDTPGAVVAAATVTVGLADAGLHERGPTWMDARDLQPWARNPGRFPSLYDYSLVVRAYSLLGGVLDAELEEALGSGVTPYRGCPGLPDVYQVGAGDPACDLKTTWGVWALDRQLGGVMGWGPAATGNGQRTGARR
;
A
#
# COMPACT_ATOMS: atom_id res chain seq x y z
N MET A 1 14.28 -0.20 -12.53
CA MET A 1 12.96 -0.80 -12.84
C MET A 1 11.93 0.33 -12.99
N VAL A 2 11.15 0.38 -14.06
CA VAL A 2 10.12 1.41 -14.32
C VAL A 2 8.79 0.71 -14.51
N SER A 3 7.73 1.20 -13.85
CA SER A 3 6.38 0.67 -13.98
C SER A 3 5.85 0.89 -15.38
N ARG A 4 5.43 -0.20 -16.02
CA ARG A 4 4.75 -0.13 -17.31
C ARG A 4 3.35 0.47 -17.19
N GLN A 5 2.80 0.54 -15.98
CA GLN A 5 1.45 1.05 -15.73
C GLN A 5 1.43 2.57 -15.60
N ASN A 6 2.28 3.16 -14.75
CA ASN A 6 2.28 4.61 -14.53
C ASN A 6 3.56 5.32 -15.01
N GLY A 7 4.66 4.60 -15.28
CA GLY A 7 5.91 5.18 -15.75
C GLY A 7 6.83 5.70 -14.65
N TYR A 8 6.48 5.51 -13.37
CA TYR A 8 7.35 5.78 -12.23
C TYR A 8 8.30 4.63 -11.95
N HIS A 9 9.37 4.91 -11.21
CA HIS A 9 10.21 3.85 -10.68
C HIS A 9 9.46 3.07 -9.61
N TYR A 10 9.52 1.74 -9.73
CA TYR A 10 9.13 0.88 -8.64
C TYR A 10 9.98 1.21 -7.42
N PRO A 11 9.41 1.22 -6.21
CA PRO A 11 10.22 0.94 -5.05
C PRO A 11 10.98 -0.37 -5.35
N PRO A 12 12.29 -0.44 -5.07
CA PRO A 12 13.08 -1.66 -5.23
C PRO A 12 12.54 -2.79 -4.35
N PHE A 13 11.78 -2.40 -3.33
CA PHE A 13 10.78 -3.20 -2.67
C PHE A 13 9.60 -3.38 -3.63
N LEU A 14 9.45 -4.57 -4.20
CA LEU A 14 8.12 -5.15 -4.06
C LEU A 14 7.92 -5.18 -2.55
N GLN A 15 7.10 -4.28 -2.01
CA GLN A 15 6.68 -4.45 -0.63
C GLN A 15 6.15 -5.89 -0.56
N GLU A 16 6.85 -6.77 0.14
CA GLU A 16 6.26 -8.01 0.68
C GLU A 16 5.29 -7.67 1.80
N GLN A 17 4.78 -6.43 1.82
CA GLN A 17 3.63 -6.09 2.61
C GLN A 17 2.45 -6.79 1.93
N PRO A 18 1.76 -7.66 2.67
CA PRO A 18 0.49 -8.16 2.21
C PRO A 18 -0.42 -6.96 1.94
N ALA A 19 -1.26 -7.07 0.92
CA ALA A 19 -2.39 -6.17 0.77
C ALA A 19 -3.22 -6.12 2.06
N GLY A 20 -3.95 -5.02 2.28
CA GLY A 20 -4.92 -4.91 3.37
C GLY A 20 -6.00 -6.01 3.33
N PRO A 21 -6.76 -6.21 4.42
CA PRO A 21 -7.65 -7.36 4.59
C PRO A 21 -8.74 -7.47 3.51
N GLU A 22 -9.29 -6.36 3.05
CA GLU A 22 -10.27 -6.33 1.94
C GLU A 22 -9.66 -6.82 0.63
N ALA A 23 -8.49 -6.30 0.27
CA ALA A 23 -7.77 -6.68 -0.93
C ALA A 23 -7.35 -8.16 -0.91
N GLN A 24 -6.91 -8.67 0.25
CA GLN A 24 -6.67 -10.11 0.47
C GLN A 24 -7.93 -10.94 0.23
N SER A 25 -9.06 -10.52 0.80
CA SER A 25 -10.35 -11.20 0.65
C SER A 25 -10.68 -11.40 -0.83
N TYR A 26 -10.65 -10.33 -1.61
CA TYR A 26 -11.02 -10.39 -3.03
C TYR A 26 -10.03 -11.19 -3.88
N ALA A 27 -8.74 -11.10 -3.60
CA ALA A 27 -7.74 -11.92 -4.31
C ALA A 27 -7.91 -13.42 -4.02
N LEU A 28 -8.10 -13.79 -2.75
CA LEU A 28 -8.32 -15.19 -2.35
C LEU A 28 -9.65 -15.73 -2.89
N ARG A 29 -10.73 -14.92 -2.85
CA ARG A 29 -12.01 -15.27 -3.48
C ARG A 29 -11.82 -15.49 -4.98
N THR A 30 -11.09 -14.61 -5.66
CA THR A 30 -10.81 -14.77 -7.10
C THR A 30 -10.07 -16.08 -7.38
N LEU A 31 -9.03 -16.41 -6.60
CA LEU A 31 -8.32 -17.69 -6.75
C LEU A 31 -9.23 -18.90 -6.53
N ASP A 32 -10.15 -18.82 -5.57
CA ASP A 32 -11.13 -19.88 -5.29
C ASP A 32 -12.15 -20.03 -6.44
N GLU A 33 -12.67 -18.92 -7.00
CA GLU A 33 -13.54 -18.91 -8.20
C GLU A 33 -12.85 -19.52 -9.43
N LEU A 34 -11.52 -19.43 -9.50
CA LEU A 34 -10.70 -20.07 -10.54
C LEU A 34 -10.36 -21.53 -10.23
N GLY A 35 -10.88 -22.09 -9.14
CA GLY A 35 -10.69 -23.49 -8.75
C GLY A 35 -9.30 -23.79 -8.16
N ARG A 36 -8.53 -22.78 -7.77
CA ARG A 36 -7.13 -22.94 -7.34
C ARG A 36 -6.92 -23.27 -5.87
N ARG A 37 -7.97 -23.15 -5.03
CA ARG A 37 -7.95 -23.47 -3.58
C ARG A 37 -6.72 -22.88 -2.88
N PRO A 38 -6.65 -21.55 -2.75
CA PRO A 38 -5.46 -20.90 -2.20
C PRO A 38 -5.16 -21.37 -0.76
N ARG A 39 -3.88 -21.43 -0.41
CA ARG A 39 -3.40 -21.76 0.94
C ARG A 39 -2.50 -20.65 1.45
N THR A 40 -2.50 -20.44 2.76
CA THR A 40 -1.61 -19.49 3.44
C THR A 40 -0.91 -20.15 4.63
N SER A 41 0.34 -19.74 4.84
CA SER A 41 1.18 -20.02 6.01
C SER A 41 1.51 -18.74 6.78
N ALA A 42 0.70 -17.68 6.62
CA ALA A 42 0.86 -16.41 7.31
C ALA A 42 0.98 -16.62 8.83
N SER A 43 1.97 -15.96 9.44
CA SER A 43 2.21 -16.09 10.87
C SER A 43 1.04 -15.56 11.70
N ALA A 44 0.87 -16.07 12.92
CA ALA A 44 -0.19 -15.60 13.83
C ALA A 44 -0.15 -14.08 14.06
N ALA A 45 1.04 -13.48 14.11
CA ALA A 45 1.21 -12.02 14.24
C ALA A 45 0.69 -11.27 12.99
N ARG A 46 0.94 -11.80 11.79
CA ARG A 46 0.43 -11.26 10.53
C ARG A 46 -1.09 -11.32 10.48
N VAL A 47 -1.66 -12.49 10.76
CA VAL A 47 -3.10 -12.72 10.80
C VAL A 47 -3.77 -11.82 11.83
N ALA A 48 -3.17 -11.66 13.02
CA ALA A 48 -3.65 -10.74 14.05
C ALA A 48 -3.64 -9.28 13.58
N SER A 49 -2.63 -8.86 12.81
CA SER A 49 -2.58 -7.51 12.25
C SER A 49 -3.71 -7.26 11.25
N LEU A 50 -3.87 -8.15 10.26
CA LEU A 50 -4.95 -8.08 9.27
C LEU A 50 -6.33 -8.09 9.95
N ARG A 51 -6.48 -8.91 10.98
CA ARG A 51 -7.70 -8.97 11.78
C ARG A 51 -7.99 -7.66 12.50
N ARG A 52 -7.00 -7.05 13.16
CA ARG A 52 -7.18 -5.75 13.84
C ARG A 52 -7.62 -4.67 12.86
N GLU A 53 -6.96 -4.59 11.71
CA GLU A 53 -7.29 -3.63 10.66
C GLU A 53 -8.71 -3.83 10.14
N ALA A 54 -9.08 -5.08 9.78
CA ALA A 54 -10.41 -5.39 9.28
C ALA A 54 -11.52 -5.02 10.27
N LEU A 55 -11.34 -5.39 11.55
CA LEU A 55 -12.32 -5.11 12.60
C LEU A 55 -12.40 -3.64 12.99
N ALA A 56 -11.32 -2.87 12.76
CA ALA A 56 -11.33 -1.42 12.93
C ALA A 56 -12.12 -0.74 11.80
N SER A 57 -12.04 -1.25 10.57
CA SER A 57 -12.81 -0.73 9.44
C SER A 57 -14.31 -1.00 9.59
N SER A 58 -14.69 -2.24 9.94
CA SER A 58 -16.10 -2.61 10.10
C SER A 58 -16.26 -3.90 10.92
N PRO A 59 -17.13 -3.90 11.95
CA PRO A 59 -17.49 -5.12 12.66
C PRO A 59 -18.06 -6.26 11.80
N LEU A 60 -18.84 -6.02 10.75
CA LEU A 60 -19.42 -7.10 9.93
C LEU A 60 -18.66 -7.32 8.63
N TRP A 61 -18.44 -6.29 7.81
CA TRP A 61 -17.67 -6.40 6.58
C TRP A 61 -16.21 -6.77 6.83
N GLY A 62 -15.60 -6.23 7.90
CA GLY A 62 -14.26 -6.65 8.31
C GLY A 62 -14.18 -8.14 8.62
N ARG A 63 -15.18 -8.71 9.29
CA ARG A 63 -15.26 -10.17 9.49
C ARG A 63 -15.50 -10.91 8.19
N ASN A 64 -16.32 -10.38 7.30
CA ASN A 64 -16.57 -10.97 5.99
C ASN A 64 -15.27 -11.06 5.16
N TRP A 65 -14.43 -10.04 5.21
CA TRP A 65 -13.13 -10.04 4.51
C TRP A 65 -12.13 -11.07 5.06
N LEU A 66 -12.27 -11.50 6.31
CA LEU A 66 -11.41 -12.51 6.91
C LEU A 66 -11.84 -13.95 6.57
N VAL A 67 -13.03 -14.16 6.00
CA VAL A 67 -13.56 -15.49 5.62
C VAL A 67 -12.62 -16.24 4.65
N PRO A 68 -12.16 -15.63 3.53
CA PRO A 68 -11.27 -16.32 2.60
C PRO A 68 -9.93 -16.69 3.23
N LEU A 69 -9.40 -15.85 4.12
CA LEU A 69 -8.14 -16.10 4.81
C LEU A 69 -8.26 -17.30 5.77
N ARG A 70 -9.37 -17.40 6.51
CA ARG A 70 -9.69 -18.60 7.32
C ARG A 70 -9.76 -19.85 6.45
N ARG A 71 -10.47 -19.79 5.32
CA ARG A 71 -10.61 -20.92 4.38
C ARG A 71 -9.26 -21.35 3.78
N ALA A 72 -8.34 -20.42 3.60
CA ALA A 72 -6.98 -20.68 3.12
C ALA A 72 -6.05 -21.31 4.16
N GLY A 73 -6.48 -21.47 5.43
CA GLY A 73 -5.73 -22.18 6.47
C GLY A 73 -5.35 -21.33 7.69
N ALA A 74 -5.55 -20.02 7.66
CA ALA A 74 -5.29 -19.14 8.81
C ALA A 74 -6.46 -19.19 9.81
N SER A 75 -6.53 -20.27 10.59
CA SER A 75 -7.66 -20.55 11.48
C SER A 75 -7.93 -19.45 12.51
N GLU A 76 -6.91 -18.69 12.90
CA GLU A 76 -6.94 -17.59 13.86
C GLU A 76 -7.58 -16.31 13.29
N ALA A 77 -7.81 -16.24 11.97
CA ALA A 77 -8.40 -15.08 11.32
C ALA A 77 -9.84 -14.82 11.83
N LEU A 78 -10.62 -15.89 12.04
CA LEU A 78 -11.96 -15.85 12.63
C LEU A 78 -12.18 -17.08 13.52
N GLY A 79 -12.87 -16.92 14.64
CA GLY A 79 -13.20 -18.05 15.53
C GLY A 79 -14.59 -17.95 16.17
N ALA A 80 -14.88 -18.85 17.12
CA ALA A 80 -16.19 -18.89 17.80
C ALA A 80 -16.55 -17.58 18.53
N GLY A 81 -15.53 -16.82 18.97
CA GLY A 81 -15.74 -15.48 19.53
C GLY A 81 -16.36 -14.50 18.52
N ASP A 82 -16.06 -14.64 17.23
CA ASP A 82 -16.61 -13.81 16.16
C ASP A 82 -18.05 -14.17 15.84
N ALA A 83 -18.40 -15.46 15.78
CA ALA A 83 -19.79 -15.87 15.61
C ALA A 83 -20.68 -15.26 16.71
N ARG A 84 -20.23 -15.30 17.97
CA ARG A 84 -20.91 -14.64 19.09
C ARG A 84 -21.00 -13.12 18.92
N ALA A 85 -19.94 -12.48 18.41
CA ALA A 85 -19.93 -11.03 18.17
C ALA A 85 -20.93 -10.64 17.08
N VAL A 86 -20.99 -11.40 15.97
CA VAL A 86 -21.97 -11.19 14.91
C VAL A 86 -23.40 -11.40 15.41
N LYS A 87 -23.68 -12.49 16.15
CA LYS A 87 -25.01 -12.76 16.73
C LYS A 87 -25.51 -11.62 17.63
N ARG A 88 -24.63 -10.92 18.35
CA ARG A 88 -24.97 -9.75 19.18
C ARG A 88 -25.37 -8.50 18.41
N LEU A 89 -25.00 -8.40 17.12
CA LEU A 89 -25.34 -7.28 16.26
C LEU A 89 -26.73 -7.41 15.62
N ARG A 90 -27.47 -8.48 15.96
CA ARG A 90 -28.83 -8.67 15.48
C ARG A 90 -29.81 -7.74 16.21
N ALA A 91 -30.56 -6.95 15.44
CA ALA A 91 -31.64 -6.11 15.94
C ALA A 91 -32.93 -6.91 16.10
N ARG A 92 -33.81 -6.45 17.02
CA ARG A 92 -35.12 -7.09 17.28
C ARG A 92 -36.02 -7.17 16.05
N GLY A 93 -35.86 -6.24 15.09
CA GLY A 93 -36.66 -6.22 13.88
C GLY A 93 -36.21 -7.20 12.78
N GLY A 94 -35.18 -8.01 13.03
CA GLY A 94 -34.79 -9.12 12.16
C GLY A 94 -33.61 -8.84 11.22
N TRP A 95 -33.00 -7.66 11.25
CA TRP A 95 -31.78 -7.34 10.51
C TRP A 95 -30.56 -7.30 11.44
N TYR A 96 -29.37 -7.19 10.85
CA TYR A 96 -28.13 -6.91 11.58
C TYR A 96 -27.72 -5.46 11.40
N THR A 97 -27.05 -4.89 12.40
CA THR A 97 -26.52 -3.53 12.36
C THR A 97 -25.00 -3.54 12.37
N ASP A 98 -24.41 -2.66 11.55
CA ASP A 98 -22.97 -2.40 11.57
C ASP A 98 -22.73 -0.94 12.02
N PRO A 99 -22.11 -0.72 13.20
CA PRO A 99 -21.80 0.62 13.68
C PRO A 99 -20.94 1.45 12.71
N ALA A 100 -20.14 0.81 11.85
CA ALA A 100 -19.26 1.51 10.91
C ALA A 100 -20.01 2.09 9.69
N LEU A 101 -21.23 1.61 9.40
CA LEU A 101 -22.02 2.06 8.24
C LEU A 101 -22.87 3.32 8.52
N GLY A 102 -22.77 3.90 9.72
CA GLY A 102 -23.45 5.15 10.06
C GLY A 102 -24.97 5.01 10.13
N ASP A 103 -25.68 5.92 9.43
CA ASP A 103 -27.13 6.07 9.49
C ASP A 103 -27.90 4.77 9.27
N ASP A 104 -29.02 4.62 9.98
CA ASP A 104 -29.90 3.44 10.00
C ASP A 104 -30.77 3.33 8.72
N THR A 105 -30.12 3.37 7.57
CA THR A 105 -30.71 3.26 6.24
C THR A 105 -30.98 1.81 5.85
N ASP A 106 -31.96 1.58 4.98
CA ASP A 106 -32.25 0.23 4.48
C ASP A 106 -31.06 -0.38 3.73
N ALA A 107 -30.25 0.43 3.04
CA ALA A 107 -29.02 -0.02 2.38
C ALA A 107 -28.00 -0.58 3.39
N ALA A 108 -27.73 0.17 4.47
CA ALA A 108 -26.81 -0.25 5.51
C ALA A 108 -27.31 -1.54 6.20
N ARG A 109 -28.61 -1.63 6.52
CA ARG A 109 -29.21 -2.83 7.14
C ARG A 109 -29.13 -4.06 6.24
N LEU A 110 -29.39 -3.90 4.93
CA LEU A 110 -29.32 -5.00 3.97
C LEU A 110 -27.88 -5.50 3.81
N GLY A 111 -26.93 -4.59 3.63
CA GLY A 111 -25.51 -4.92 3.53
C GLY A 111 -24.98 -5.60 4.80
N ALA A 112 -25.28 -5.04 5.97
CA ALA A 112 -24.92 -5.63 7.27
C ALA A 112 -25.53 -7.02 7.47
N THR A 113 -26.80 -7.20 7.10
CA THR A 113 -27.48 -8.51 7.20
C THR A 113 -26.83 -9.55 6.30
N TRP A 114 -26.51 -9.19 5.06
CA TRP A 114 -25.81 -10.11 4.16
C TRP A 114 -24.42 -10.49 4.71
N ALA A 115 -23.60 -9.51 5.10
CA ALA A 115 -22.27 -9.76 5.66
C ALA A 115 -22.32 -10.66 6.91
N ALA A 116 -23.27 -10.41 7.81
CA ALA A 116 -23.48 -11.22 9.01
C ALA A 116 -23.82 -12.68 8.69
N LEU A 117 -24.75 -12.92 7.78
CA LEU A 117 -25.15 -14.27 7.38
C LEU A 117 -24.02 -15.02 6.68
N ASP A 118 -23.25 -14.35 5.80
CA ASP A 118 -22.11 -14.96 5.11
C ASP A 118 -20.98 -15.33 6.09
N VAL A 119 -20.73 -14.49 7.11
CA VAL A 119 -19.77 -14.81 8.19
C VAL A 119 -20.24 -15.99 9.04
N LEU A 120 -21.52 -16.03 9.41
CA LEU A 120 -22.07 -17.14 10.19
C LEU A 120 -22.06 -18.45 9.40
N GLU A 121 -22.36 -18.41 8.11
CA GLU A 121 -22.26 -19.58 7.23
C GLU A 121 -20.80 -20.06 7.12
N ALA A 122 -19.85 -19.14 6.93
CA ALA A 122 -18.43 -19.48 6.86
C ALA A 122 -17.84 -20.03 8.17
N LEU A 123 -18.48 -19.76 9.30
CA LEU A 123 -18.14 -20.31 10.61
C LEU A 123 -18.96 -21.55 10.95
N GLU A 124 -19.82 -22.02 10.05
CA GLU A 124 -20.73 -23.17 10.24
C GLU A 124 -21.76 -22.95 11.38
N GLU A 125 -22.01 -21.69 11.74
CA GLU A 125 -22.79 -21.27 12.90
C GLU A 125 -24.16 -20.68 12.51
N LEU A 126 -24.43 -20.55 11.20
CA LEU A 126 -25.72 -20.06 10.69
C LEU A 126 -26.87 -21.03 11.05
N ARG A 127 -26.58 -22.33 11.08
CA ARG A 127 -27.58 -23.35 11.46
C ARG A 127 -27.92 -23.32 12.95
N ASP A 128 -27.02 -22.79 13.77
CA ASP A 128 -27.21 -22.62 15.22
C ASP A 128 -27.97 -21.35 15.57
N VAL A 129 -28.26 -20.48 14.59
CA VAL A 129 -29.17 -19.36 14.79
C VAL A 129 -30.59 -19.91 14.98
N PRO A 130 -31.33 -19.52 16.03
CA PRO A 130 -32.69 -20.01 16.27
C PRO A 130 -33.56 -19.88 15.01
N THR A 131 -34.33 -20.93 14.69
CA THR A 131 -35.20 -20.93 13.50
C THR A 131 -36.16 -19.73 13.48
N ALA A 132 -36.72 -19.36 14.64
CA ALA A 132 -37.57 -18.18 14.77
C ALA A 132 -36.86 -16.88 14.36
N ASP A 133 -35.55 -16.77 14.66
CA ASP A 133 -34.75 -15.61 14.29
C ASP A 133 -34.42 -15.58 12.80
N ARG A 134 -34.08 -16.74 12.21
CA ARG A 134 -33.88 -16.88 10.76
C ARG A 134 -35.15 -16.55 9.99
N ASP A 135 -36.31 -17.01 10.47
CA ASP A 135 -37.61 -16.72 9.86
C ASP A 135 -38.00 -15.24 10.01
N ALA A 136 -37.69 -14.61 11.14
CA ALA A 136 -37.90 -13.18 11.31
C ALA A 136 -37.03 -12.36 10.35
N THR A 137 -35.77 -12.75 10.15
CA THR A 137 -34.88 -12.14 9.16
C THR A 137 -35.43 -12.33 7.74
N ALA A 138 -35.86 -13.54 7.38
CA ALA A 138 -36.46 -13.81 6.07
C ALA A 138 -37.73 -12.99 5.81
N ARG A 139 -38.63 -12.88 6.81
CA ARG A 139 -39.84 -12.05 6.70
C ARG A 139 -39.51 -10.58 6.50
N TRP A 140 -38.52 -10.06 7.24
CA TRP A 140 -38.05 -8.70 7.05
C TRP A 140 -37.49 -8.48 5.64
N LEU A 141 -36.62 -9.37 5.15
CA LEU A 141 -36.07 -9.31 3.79
C LEU A 141 -37.19 -9.31 2.73
N HIS A 142 -38.17 -10.21 2.84
CA HIS A 142 -39.32 -10.23 1.92
C HIS A 142 -40.14 -8.95 1.95
N SER A 143 -40.33 -8.34 3.13
CA SER A 143 -41.08 -7.08 3.26
C SER A 143 -40.39 -5.88 2.60
N ARG A 144 -39.07 -5.95 2.39
CA ARG A 144 -38.28 -4.89 1.74
C ARG A 144 -38.22 -5.02 0.22
N ALA A 145 -38.56 -6.17 -0.34
CA ALA A 145 -38.46 -6.40 -1.78
C ALA A 145 -39.39 -5.46 -2.55
N ALA A 146 -38.80 -4.60 -3.40
CA ALA A 146 -39.51 -3.59 -4.18
C ALA A 146 -39.07 -3.61 -5.65
N LYS A 147 -39.92 -3.09 -6.55
CA LYS A 147 -39.67 -3.06 -8.00
C LYS A 147 -38.55 -2.10 -8.42
N SER A 148 -38.38 -1.00 -7.70
CA SER A 148 -37.41 0.06 -8.02
C SER A 148 -36.26 0.13 -7.02
N MET A 149 -35.80 -1.03 -6.54
CA MET A 149 -34.69 -1.12 -5.60
C MET A 149 -33.35 -0.96 -6.35
N PRO A 150 -32.39 -0.18 -5.81
CA PRO A 150 -31.01 -0.17 -6.29
C PRO A 150 -30.40 -1.59 -6.35
N LEU A 151 -29.54 -1.85 -7.33
CA LEU A 151 -29.04 -3.20 -7.61
C LEU A 151 -28.21 -3.77 -6.45
N ASP A 152 -27.39 -2.96 -5.80
CA ASP A 152 -26.61 -3.30 -4.61
C ASP A 152 -27.51 -3.79 -3.45
N GLN A 153 -28.58 -3.07 -3.16
CA GLN A 153 -29.56 -3.43 -2.14
C GLN A 153 -30.31 -4.71 -2.51
N GLY A 154 -30.71 -4.84 -3.78
CA GLY A 154 -31.38 -6.02 -4.31
C GLY A 154 -30.49 -7.27 -4.22
N ALA A 155 -29.19 -7.12 -4.50
CA ALA A 155 -28.21 -8.19 -4.42
C ALA A 155 -27.93 -8.64 -2.99
N ALA A 156 -27.79 -7.69 -2.05
CA ALA A 156 -27.66 -8.01 -0.64
C ALA A 156 -28.89 -8.77 -0.12
N LEU A 157 -30.10 -8.31 -0.47
CA LEU A 157 -31.35 -8.96 -0.12
C LEU A 157 -31.44 -10.38 -0.70
N ALA A 158 -31.20 -10.53 -2.01
CA ALA A 158 -31.29 -11.82 -2.70
C ALA A 158 -30.24 -12.82 -2.16
N SER A 159 -29.01 -12.36 -1.93
CA SER A 159 -27.93 -13.19 -1.36
C SER A 159 -28.24 -13.63 0.07
N ALA A 160 -28.80 -12.74 0.89
CA ALA A 160 -29.25 -13.07 2.25
C ALA A 160 -30.37 -14.11 2.25
N LEU A 161 -31.36 -14.00 1.35
CA LEU A 161 -32.41 -15.01 1.20
C LEU A 161 -31.85 -16.36 0.74
N ARG A 162 -30.88 -16.37 -0.19
CA ARG A 162 -30.20 -17.60 -0.61
C ARG A 162 -29.51 -18.27 0.57
N LEU A 163 -28.76 -17.53 1.40
CA LEU A 163 -28.08 -18.08 2.59
C LEU A 163 -29.06 -18.65 3.63
N LEU A 164 -30.30 -18.16 3.66
CA LEU A 164 -31.36 -18.65 4.55
C LEU A 164 -32.19 -19.79 3.93
N ASP A 165 -31.83 -20.29 2.75
CA ASP A 165 -32.62 -21.25 1.98
C ASP A 165 -34.06 -20.76 1.76
N ARG A 166 -34.21 -19.51 1.31
CA ARG A 166 -35.48 -18.86 1.01
C ARG A 166 -35.55 -18.40 -0.45
N PRO A 167 -36.74 -18.46 -1.09
CA PRO A 167 -36.88 -18.09 -2.49
C PRO A 167 -36.69 -16.58 -2.69
N VAL A 168 -35.99 -16.20 -3.76
CA VAL A 168 -35.82 -14.79 -4.12
C VAL A 168 -37.14 -14.24 -4.73
N PRO A 169 -37.65 -13.08 -4.25
CA PRO A 169 -38.85 -12.45 -4.79
C PRO A 169 -38.77 -12.22 -6.29
N HIS A 170 -39.83 -12.60 -7.02
CA HIS A 170 -39.86 -12.49 -8.48
C HIS A 170 -39.56 -11.07 -8.97
N VAL A 171 -40.02 -10.06 -8.24
CA VAL A 171 -39.82 -8.64 -8.54
C VAL A 171 -38.34 -8.23 -8.66
N LEU A 172 -37.45 -8.87 -7.89
CA LEU A 172 -36.00 -8.63 -7.97
C LEU A 172 -35.37 -9.33 -9.19
N THR A 173 -35.99 -10.40 -9.68
CA THR A 173 -35.45 -11.18 -10.80
C THR A 173 -35.80 -10.60 -12.17
N THR A 174 -36.76 -9.66 -12.23
CA THR A 174 -37.26 -9.04 -13.46
C THR A 174 -36.52 -7.76 -13.86
N VAL A 175 -35.49 -7.36 -13.12
CA VAL A 175 -34.70 -6.16 -13.47
C VAL A 175 -33.97 -6.37 -14.78
N ALA A 176 -33.86 -5.30 -15.58
CA ALA A 176 -33.06 -5.34 -16.80
C ALA A 176 -31.57 -5.42 -16.45
N ALA A 177 -30.80 -6.16 -17.25
CA ALA A 177 -29.35 -6.13 -17.14
C ALA A 177 -28.83 -4.71 -17.42
N PRO A 178 -27.79 -4.26 -16.72
CA PRO A 178 -27.12 -3.01 -17.06
C PRO A 178 -26.67 -3.03 -18.52
N ARG A 179 -26.91 -1.91 -19.21
CA ARG A 179 -26.54 -1.74 -20.61
C ARG A 179 -25.02 -1.73 -20.78
N THR A 180 -24.51 -1.94 -21.99
CA THR A 180 -23.07 -1.89 -22.30
C THR A 180 -22.77 -1.18 -23.61
N ASP A 181 -23.80 -0.72 -24.33
CA ASP A 181 -23.66 -0.09 -25.63
C ASP A 181 -22.97 1.28 -25.59
N ASP A 182 -22.99 1.94 -24.44
CA ASP A 182 -22.32 3.21 -24.15
C ASP A 182 -20.93 3.04 -23.50
N TRP A 183 -20.46 1.81 -23.26
CA TRP A 183 -19.28 1.52 -22.44
C TRP A 183 -18.03 2.34 -22.81
N ALA A 184 -17.77 2.49 -24.11
CA ALA A 184 -16.62 3.23 -24.62
C ALA A 184 -16.66 4.73 -24.23
N SER A 185 -17.86 5.31 -24.10
CA SER A 185 -18.07 6.73 -23.78
C SER A 185 -18.08 7.04 -22.28
N LEU A 186 -18.14 6.02 -21.43
CA LEU A 186 -18.16 6.20 -19.97
C LEU A 186 -16.81 6.70 -19.44
N THR A 187 -16.88 7.55 -18.41
CA THR A 187 -15.72 7.92 -17.58
C THR A 187 -15.20 6.72 -16.79
N PRO A 188 -13.96 6.75 -16.25
CA PRO A 188 -13.45 5.68 -15.40
C PRO A 188 -14.37 5.35 -14.20
N ALA A 189 -14.93 6.38 -13.55
CA ALA A 189 -15.91 6.21 -12.48
C ALA A 189 -17.19 5.52 -13.00
N GLY A 190 -17.76 6.01 -14.11
CA GLY A 190 -18.95 5.40 -14.71
C GLY A 190 -18.75 3.95 -15.16
N ARG A 191 -17.55 3.58 -15.61
CA ARG A 191 -17.18 2.18 -15.92
C ARG A 191 -17.13 1.31 -14.66
N THR A 192 -16.61 1.86 -13.57
CA THR A 192 -16.59 1.18 -12.26
C THR A 192 -18.01 0.95 -11.75
N ASP A 193 -18.85 1.98 -11.77
CA ASP A 193 -20.25 1.88 -11.36
C ASP A 193 -21.00 0.85 -12.21
N ARG A 194 -20.78 0.85 -13.53
CA ARG A 194 -21.40 -0.11 -14.44
C ARG A 194 -20.95 -1.55 -14.18
N LEU A 195 -19.68 -1.77 -13.83
CA LEU A 195 -19.19 -3.09 -13.43
C LEU A 195 -19.86 -3.54 -12.13
N ASN A 196 -19.94 -2.64 -11.14
CA ASN A 196 -20.60 -2.92 -9.86
C ASN A 196 -22.08 -3.24 -10.04
N ASP A 197 -22.82 -2.45 -10.81
CA ASP A 197 -24.22 -2.73 -11.15
C ASP A 197 -24.38 -4.10 -11.82
N THR A 198 -23.47 -4.44 -12.74
CA THR A 198 -23.52 -5.72 -13.45
C THR A 198 -23.23 -6.89 -12.51
N TYR A 199 -22.26 -6.74 -11.61
CA TYR A 199 -21.96 -7.71 -10.56
C TYR A 199 -23.17 -7.94 -9.65
N HIS A 200 -23.81 -6.87 -9.16
CA HIS A 200 -24.99 -6.98 -8.32
C HIS A 200 -26.19 -7.60 -9.07
N TYR A 201 -26.40 -7.25 -10.34
CA TYR A 201 -27.37 -7.93 -11.20
C TYR A 201 -27.10 -9.44 -11.30
N VAL A 202 -25.84 -9.83 -11.51
CA VAL A 202 -25.43 -11.24 -11.57
C VAL A 202 -25.72 -11.96 -10.26
N LEU A 203 -25.41 -11.35 -9.10
CA LEU A 203 -25.73 -11.93 -7.79
C LEU A 203 -27.23 -12.16 -7.60
N ILE A 204 -28.08 -11.23 -8.04
CA ILE A 204 -29.55 -11.39 -7.95
C ILE A 204 -30.02 -12.58 -8.78
N GLN A 205 -29.55 -12.70 -10.03
CA GLN A 205 -29.95 -13.81 -10.91
C GLN A 205 -29.45 -15.15 -10.38
N GLU A 206 -28.19 -15.20 -9.93
CA GLU A 206 -27.60 -16.40 -9.35
C GLU A 206 -28.32 -16.83 -8.07
N ALA A 207 -28.66 -15.89 -7.19
CA ALA A 207 -29.43 -16.17 -5.98
C ALA A 207 -30.80 -16.76 -6.29
N ALA A 208 -31.38 -16.43 -7.44
CA ALA A 208 -32.63 -16.99 -7.93
C ALA A 208 -32.45 -18.30 -8.73
N GLY A 209 -31.24 -18.86 -8.81
CA GLY A 209 -30.94 -20.07 -9.60
C GLY A 209 -31.03 -19.85 -11.12
N ARG A 210 -30.87 -18.60 -11.58
CA ARG A 210 -30.98 -18.21 -13.00
C ARG A 210 -29.62 -17.86 -13.58
N ARG A 211 -29.44 -18.14 -14.86
CA ARG A 211 -28.28 -17.67 -15.62
C ARG A 211 -28.48 -16.19 -16.01
N PRO A 212 -27.55 -15.28 -15.68
CA PRO A 212 -27.65 -13.87 -16.03
C PRO A 212 -27.55 -13.67 -17.54
N ARG A 213 -28.32 -12.72 -18.08
CA ARG A 213 -28.25 -12.32 -19.49
C ARG A 213 -27.50 -10.99 -19.59
N ILE A 214 -26.20 -11.07 -19.86
CA ILE A 214 -25.32 -9.90 -20.00
C ILE A 214 -24.63 -9.92 -21.36
N ASP A 215 -24.13 -8.77 -21.80
CA ASP A 215 -23.22 -8.69 -22.94
C ASP A 215 -21.83 -9.20 -22.55
N ARG A 216 -21.64 -10.52 -22.73
CA ARG A 216 -20.37 -11.18 -22.44
C ARG A 216 -19.21 -10.59 -23.26
N GLY A 217 -19.44 -10.15 -24.48
CA GLY A 217 -18.37 -9.69 -25.39
C GLY A 217 -17.61 -8.48 -24.84
N ILE A 218 -18.34 -7.50 -24.30
CA ILE A 218 -17.76 -6.32 -23.64
C ILE A 218 -16.94 -6.72 -22.41
N TRP A 219 -17.51 -7.54 -21.52
CA TRP A 219 -16.82 -7.92 -20.28
C TRP A 219 -15.58 -8.78 -20.52
N GLU A 220 -15.59 -9.65 -21.54
CA GLU A 220 -14.39 -10.41 -21.93
C GLU A 220 -13.29 -9.50 -22.47
N ALA A 221 -13.64 -8.43 -23.20
CA ALA A 221 -12.68 -7.42 -23.64
C ALA A 221 -12.10 -6.64 -22.46
N VAL A 222 -12.95 -6.21 -21.52
CA VAL A 222 -12.53 -5.53 -20.28
C VAL A 222 -11.55 -6.40 -19.49
N LEU A 223 -11.80 -7.71 -19.37
CA LEU A 223 -10.87 -8.60 -18.67
C LEU A 223 -9.55 -8.72 -19.43
N ARG A 224 -9.57 -8.91 -20.75
CA ARG A 224 -8.35 -9.03 -21.58
C ARG A 224 -7.46 -7.79 -21.48
N GLU A 225 -8.05 -6.60 -21.45
CA GLU A 225 -7.33 -5.33 -21.39
C GLU A 225 -6.95 -4.94 -19.95
N GLY A 226 -7.77 -5.30 -18.96
CA GLY A 226 -7.67 -4.84 -17.58
C GLY A 226 -7.09 -5.85 -16.59
N ALA A 227 -6.93 -7.13 -16.95
CA ALA A 227 -6.56 -8.19 -16.00
C ALA A 227 -5.30 -7.87 -15.18
N ALA A 228 -4.33 -7.15 -15.75
CA ALA A 228 -3.07 -6.78 -15.10
C ALA A 228 -3.19 -5.59 -14.11
N GLY A 229 -4.17 -4.70 -14.29
CA GLY A 229 -4.22 -3.40 -13.62
C GLY A 229 -5.46 -3.15 -12.76
N LEU A 230 -6.54 -3.92 -12.92
CA LEU A 230 -7.76 -3.73 -12.13
C LEU A 230 -7.51 -3.94 -10.62
N PRO A 231 -8.08 -3.12 -9.72
CA PRO A 231 -8.11 -3.42 -8.29
C PRO A 231 -8.66 -4.83 -8.01
N TYR A 232 -8.23 -5.50 -6.93
CA TYR A 232 -8.65 -6.89 -6.68
C TYR A 232 -10.16 -7.04 -6.52
N GLU A 233 -10.86 -6.06 -5.95
CA GLU A 233 -12.33 -6.03 -5.91
C GLU A 233 -12.94 -6.06 -7.31
N GLN A 234 -12.55 -5.12 -8.18
CA GLN A 234 -13.07 -5.04 -9.55
C GLN A 234 -12.71 -6.30 -10.36
N LEU A 235 -11.51 -6.86 -10.14
CA LEU A 235 -11.07 -8.10 -10.75
C LEU A 235 -11.97 -9.27 -10.31
N TYR A 236 -12.27 -9.38 -9.02
CA TYR A 236 -13.20 -10.37 -8.48
C TYR A 236 -14.60 -10.22 -9.06
N CYS A 237 -15.16 -9.00 -9.05
CA CYS A 237 -16.46 -8.70 -9.63
C CYS A 237 -16.54 -9.14 -11.10
N LEU A 238 -15.53 -8.80 -11.90
CA LEU A 238 -15.47 -9.14 -13.31
C LEU A 238 -15.31 -10.65 -13.56
N VAL A 239 -14.47 -11.33 -12.77
CA VAL A 239 -14.31 -12.79 -12.84
C VAL A 239 -15.63 -13.49 -12.51
N ARG A 240 -16.31 -13.07 -11.44
CA ARG A 240 -17.61 -13.62 -11.05
C ARG A 240 -18.66 -13.39 -12.14
N VAL A 241 -18.75 -12.18 -12.68
CA VAL A 241 -19.66 -11.83 -13.80
C VAL A 241 -19.44 -12.77 -14.99
N LEU A 242 -18.19 -12.98 -15.42
CA LEU A 242 -17.86 -13.80 -16.57
C LEU A 242 -18.02 -15.31 -16.31
N LYS A 243 -17.66 -15.79 -15.12
CA LYS A 243 -17.88 -17.18 -14.70
C LYS A 243 -19.36 -17.53 -14.70
N THR A 244 -20.20 -16.70 -14.08
CA THR A 244 -21.65 -16.94 -14.03
C THR A 244 -22.31 -16.78 -15.41
N ALA A 245 -21.76 -15.94 -16.28
CA ALA A 245 -22.17 -15.86 -17.69
C ALA A 245 -21.71 -17.05 -18.54
N GLY A 246 -20.84 -17.93 -18.04
CA GLY A 246 -20.32 -19.12 -18.71
C GLY A 246 -19.26 -18.82 -19.76
N SER A 247 -18.34 -17.88 -19.48
CA SER A 247 -17.09 -17.74 -20.24
C SER A 247 -16.18 -18.94 -20.02
N PRO A 248 -15.37 -19.34 -21.02
CA PRO A 248 -14.49 -20.50 -20.92
C PRO A 248 -13.33 -20.26 -19.95
N ASP A 249 -12.85 -21.32 -19.29
CA ASP A 249 -11.78 -21.24 -18.29
C ASP A 249 -10.46 -20.65 -18.84
N SER A 250 -10.18 -20.87 -20.13
CA SER A 250 -9.00 -20.34 -20.81
C SER A 250 -8.92 -18.80 -20.78
N LEU A 251 -10.06 -18.12 -20.68
CA LEU A 251 -10.12 -16.66 -20.59
C LEU A 251 -9.44 -16.13 -19.31
N PHE A 252 -9.46 -16.90 -18.22
CA PHE A 252 -8.98 -16.47 -16.92
C PHE A 252 -7.49 -16.77 -16.67
N ALA A 253 -6.79 -17.37 -17.65
CA ALA A 253 -5.36 -17.66 -17.51
C ALA A 253 -4.50 -16.43 -17.16
N PRO A 254 -4.74 -15.21 -17.71
CA PRO A 254 -4.02 -14.01 -17.31
C PRO A 254 -4.30 -13.60 -15.85
N VAL A 255 -5.52 -13.83 -15.36
CA VAL A 255 -5.92 -13.53 -13.97
C VAL A 255 -5.19 -14.44 -13.00
N GLY A 256 -5.19 -15.75 -13.28
CA GLY A 256 -4.47 -16.74 -12.48
C GLY A 256 -2.98 -16.41 -12.42
N ARG A 257 -2.37 -16.08 -13.57
CA ARG A 257 -0.95 -15.67 -13.63
C ARG A 257 -0.68 -14.44 -12.77
N ARG A 258 -1.49 -13.38 -12.89
CA ARG A 258 -1.33 -12.17 -12.08
C ARG A 258 -1.38 -12.48 -10.59
N LEU A 259 -2.37 -13.25 -10.15
CA LEU A 259 -2.54 -13.54 -8.73
C LEU A 259 -1.42 -14.46 -8.21
N ASP A 260 -0.92 -15.40 -9.01
CA ASP A 260 0.27 -16.19 -8.65
C ASP A 260 1.52 -15.32 -8.52
N GLU A 261 1.77 -14.42 -9.48
CA GLU A 261 2.87 -13.45 -9.45
C GLU A 261 2.75 -12.47 -8.26
N ALA A 262 1.52 -12.25 -7.80
CA ALA A 262 1.22 -11.46 -6.61
C ALA A 262 1.32 -12.20 -5.30
N ARG A 263 1.43 -13.53 -5.28
CA ARG A 263 1.61 -14.23 -4.01
C ARG A 263 2.99 -13.98 -3.42
N ILE A 264 3.03 -13.80 -2.11
CA ILE A 264 4.26 -13.87 -1.32
C ILE A 264 4.42 -15.27 -0.73
N ASP A 265 5.56 -15.52 -0.10
CA ASP A 265 5.95 -16.85 0.41
C ASP A 265 4.96 -17.43 1.44
N ASP A 266 4.28 -16.56 2.19
CA ASP A 266 3.24 -16.95 3.14
C ASP A 266 1.87 -17.23 2.51
N GLY A 267 1.76 -17.13 1.18
CA GLY A 267 0.55 -17.40 0.40
C GLY A 267 -0.48 -16.26 0.38
N THR A 268 -0.27 -15.16 1.11
CA THR A 268 -1.04 -13.91 0.92
C THR A 268 -0.65 -13.22 -0.39
N VAL A 269 -1.42 -12.22 -0.82
CA VAL A 269 -1.09 -11.43 -2.02
C VAL A 269 -0.45 -10.09 -1.65
N ARG A 270 0.49 -9.62 -2.47
CA ARG A 270 1.08 -8.28 -2.34
C ARG A 270 0.02 -7.21 -2.55
N ASP A 271 0.24 -6.04 -1.94
CA ASP A 271 -0.56 -4.85 -2.22
C ASP A 271 -0.55 -4.53 -3.73
N PRO A 272 -1.71 -4.34 -4.41
CA PRO A 272 -1.76 -3.87 -5.79
C PRO A 272 -0.94 -2.60 -6.05
N ALA A 273 -0.85 -1.70 -5.06
CA ALA A 273 -0.04 -0.49 -5.13
C ALA A 273 1.47 -0.80 -5.16
N ALA A 274 1.90 -1.98 -4.70
CA ALA A 274 3.29 -2.44 -4.85
C ALA A 274 3.69 -2.67 -6.33
N TYR A 275 2.72 -2.73 -7.26
CA TYR A 275 2.94 -2.82 -8.70
C TYR A 275 2.87 -1.46 -9.43
N LEU A 276 2.60 -0.39 -8.70
CA LEU A 276 2.71 0.97 -9.19
C LEU A 276 4.06 1.53 -8.76
N GLY A 277 4.79 2.14 -9.69
CA GLY A 277 5.88 3.00 -9.26
C GLY A 277 5.32 4.17 -8.48
N ASN A 278 6.12 4.86 -7.68
CA ASN A 278 5.64 6.04 -6.97
C ASN A 278 6.64 7.20 -7.05
N PRO A 279 6.19 8.44 -6.76
CA PRO A 279 7.05 9.62 -6.82
C PRO A 279 8.26 9.53 -5.88
N ASP A 280 8.11 8.92 -4.70
CA ASP A 280 9.17 8.82 -3.69
C ASP A 280 10.31 7.88 -4.12
N ALA A 281 9.98 6.71 -4.66
CA ALA A 281 10.95 5.77 -5.24
C ALA A 281 11.65 6.39 -6.44
N SER A 282 10.92 7.13 -7.27
CA SER A 282 11.49 7.87 -8.40
C SER A 282 12.46 8.96 -7.94
N LEU A 283 12.14 9.68 -6.86
CA LEU A 283 13.06 10.64 -6.23
C LEU A 283 14.36 9.97 -5.78
N PHE A 284 14.29 8.80 -5.13
CA PHE A 284 15.50 8.09 -4.73
C PHE A 284 16.35 7.64 -5.93
N VAL A 285 15.75 7.22 -7.04
CA VAL A 285 16.50 6.97 -8.28
C VAL A 285 17.20 8.23 -8.76
N GLU A 286 16.53 9.38 -8.77
CA GLU A 286 17.16 10.63 -9.19
C GLU A 286 18.25 11.11 -8.22
N ARG A 287 18.10 10.87 -6.92
CA ARG A 287 19.15 11.12 -5.91
C ARG A 287 20.37 10.24 -6.14
N LEU A 288 20.18 8.96 -6.42
CA LEU A 288 21.26 8.03 -6.78
C LEU A 288 21.97 8.44 -8.07
N ARG A 289 21.21 8.89 -9.10
CA ARG A 289 21.79 9.48 -10.31
C ARG A 289 22.67 10.70 -9.97
N ALA A 290 22.21 11.60 -9.09
CA ALA A 290 23.02 12.72 -8.61
C ALA A 290 24.30 12.27 -7.89
N LEU A 291 24.23 11.24 -7.04
CA LEU A 291 25.42 10.68 -6.37
C LEU A 291 26.41 10.08 -7.38
N ALA A 292 25.91 9.42 -8.43
CA ALA A 292 26.71 8.86 -9.51
C ALA A 292 27.23 9.90 -10.53
N GLY A 293 26.86 11.19 -10.39
CA GLY A 293 27.20 12.23 -11.36
C GLY A 293 26.45 12.12 -12.69
N TRP A 294 25.35 11.34 -12.73
CA TRP A 294 24.51 11.18 -13.90
C TRP A 294 23.48 12.31 -14.02
N SER A 295 23.05 12.59 -15.25
CA SER A 295 21.96 13.54 -15.48
C SER A 295 20.68 13.06 -14.81
N ARG A 296 20.02 13.97 -14.08
CA ARG A 296 18.68 13.76 -13.50
C ARG A 296 17.55 14.11 -14.46
N ARG A 297 17.85 14.66 -15.65
CA ARG A 297 16.80 15.02 -16.62
C ARG A 297 16.15 13.77 -17.18
N ASP A 298 14.85 13.60 -16.94
CA ASP A 298 14.10 12.42 -17.37
C ASP A 298 12.74 12.81 -18.01
N PRO A 299 12.70 13.03 -19.35
CA PRO A 299 11.47 13.40 -20.05
C PRO A 299 10.36 12.34 -19.96
N ARG A 300 10.71 11.06 -19.78
CA ARG A 300 9.72 9.97 -19.65
C ARG A 300 9.02 10.06 -18.30
N LEU A 301 9.77 10.37 -17.26
CA LEU A 301 9.24 10.58 -15.92
C LEU A 301 8.36 11.83 -15.82
N LEU A 302 8.74 12.91 -16.51
CA LEU A 302 7.88 14.10 -16.64
C LEU A 302 6.57 13.77 -17.37
N ALA A 303 6.63 13.02 -18.46
CA ALA A 303 5.43 12.58 -19.16
C ALA A 303 4.55 11.65 -18.29
N ALA A 304 5.14 10.87 -17.39
CA ALA A 304 4.40 10.06 -16.42
C ALA A 304 3.63 10.93 -15.40
N LEU A 305 4.32 11.91 -14.80
CA LEU A 305 3.71 12.89 -13.89
C LEU A 305 2.52 13.61 -14.55
N ASP A 306 2.72 14.11 -15.78
CA ASP A 306 1.68 14.85 -16.49
C ASP A 306 0.49 13.96 -16.88
N ARG A 307 0.70 12.69 -17.19
CA ARG A 307 -0.39 11.75 -17.48
C ARG A 307 -1.22 11.45 -16.24
N GLU A 308 -0.58 11.20 -15.11
CA GLU A 308 -1.26 10.88 -13.85
C GLU A 308 -2.12 12.05 -13.36
N GLU A 309 -1.57 13.26 -13.40
CA GLU A 309 -2.30 14.48 -13.02
C GLU A 309 -3.48 14.77 -13.96
N LYS A 310 -3.30 14.65 -15.29
CA LYS A 310 -4.38 14.86 -16.27
C LYS A 310 -5.48 13.80 -16.18
N ALA A 311 -5.13 12.57 -15.80
CA ALA A 311 -6.10 11.50 -15.59
C ALA A 311 -6.90 11.65 -14.29
N GLY A 312 -6.51 12.57 -13.41
CA GLY A 312 -7.13 12.73 -12.09
C GLY A 312 -6.78 11.61 -11.11
N ASN A 313 -5.75 10.81 -11.41
CA ASN A 313 -5.33 9.66 -10.61
C ASN A 313 -4.29 10.02 -9.53
N ALA A 314 -3.75 11.25 -9.57
CA ALA A 314 -2.74 11.70 -8.63
C ALA A 314 -3.31 11.84 -7.21
N SER A 315 -2.61 11.28 -6.20
CA SER A 315 -3.00 11.41 -4.79
C SER A 315 -3.11 12.88 -4.38
N ARG A 316 -4.11 13.20 -3.56
CA ARG A 316 -4.30 14.55 -3.00
C ARG A 316 -3.56 14.74 -1.67
N GLU A 317 -2.91 13.70 -1.14
CA GLU A 317 -2.12 13.81 0.09
C GLU A 317 -0.94 14.77 -0.08
N ASP A 318 -0.76 15.66 0.89
CA ASP A 318 0.24 16.73 0.82
C ASP A 318 1.68 16.23 0.73
N THR A 319 2.00 15.10 1.39
CA THR A 319 3.33 14.47 1.30
C THR A 319 3.63 13.94 -0.10
N GLU A 320 2.65 13.33 -0.77
CA GLU A 320 2.83 12.84 -2.14
C GLU A 320 2.84 13.98 -3.16
N ARG A 321 2.02 15.01 -2.95
CA ARG A 321 2.06 16.25 -3.73
C ARG A 321 3.43 16.91 -3.68
N LEU A 322 4.03 17.00 -2.49
CA LEU A 322 5.40 17.53 -2.33
C LEU A 322 6.42 16.64 -3.06
N ALA A 323 6.33 15.31 -2.92
CA ALA A 323 7.21 14.39 -3.62
C ALA A 323 7.10 14.53 -5.15
N ARG A 324 5.90 14.70 -5.71
CA ARG A 324 5.72 14.96 -7.15
C ARG A 324 6.29 16.31 -7.57
N ALA A 325 6.12 17.36 -6.77
CA ALA A 325 6.68 18.68 -7.06
C ALA A 325 8.21 18.65 -7.06
N ALA A 326 8.81 17.99 -6.06
CA ALA A 326 10.24 17.73 -5.99
C ALA A 326 10.72 16.93 -7.21
N LEU A 327 10.02 15.84 -7.55
CA LEU A 327 10.38 14.98 -8.67
C LEU A 327 10.32 15.72 -10.00
N ARG A 328 9.27 16.52 -10.22
CA ARG A 328 9.14 17.35 -11.40
C ARG A 328 10.30 18.32 -11.54
N ARG A 329 10.68 18.99 -10.45
CA ARG A 329 11.82 19.92 -10.47
C ARG A 329 13.12 19.18 -10.76
N VAL A 330 13.40 18.10 -10.05
CA VAL A 330 14.63 17.31 -10.21
C VAL A 330 14.73 16.74 -11.64
N ALA A 331 13.63 16.23 -12.19
CA ALA A 331 13.57 15.61 -13.50
C ALA A 331 13.56 16.61 -14.68
N SER A 332 13.18 17.87 -14.46
CA SER A 332 13.17 18.91 -15.51
C SER A 332 14.33 19.90 -15.41
N GLY A 333 14.85 20.15 -14.20
CA GLY A 333 15.70 21.31 -13.91
C GLY A 333 14.94 22.64 -13.91
N GLY A 334 13.61 22.62 -13.85
CA GLY A 334 12.74 23.80 -13.89
C GLY A 334 12.69 24.61 -12.58
N PRO A 335 11.96 25.73 -12.56
CA PRO A 335 11.83 26.59 -11.37
C PRO A 335 11.07 25.90 -10.23
N THR A 336 11.21 26.44 -9.02
CA THR A 336 10.50 25.98 -7.82
C THR A 336 9.02 26.31 -7.97
N SER A 337 8.14 25.32 -7.81
CA SER A 337 6.69 25.53 -7.90
C SER A 337 6.14 26.23 -6.65
N GLU A 338 5.13 27.10 -6.82
CA GLU A 338 4.41 27.71 -5.70
C GLU A 338 3.78 26.67 -4.76
N ASP A 339 3.29 25.57 -5.32
CA ASP A 339 2.73 24.46 -4.56
C ASP A 339 3.75 23.85 -3.59
N ALA A 340 5.00 23.63 -4.05
CA ALA A 340 6.07 23.16 -3.18
C ALA A 340 6.41 24.19 -2.10
N ARG A 341 6.47 25.50 -2.42
CA ARG A 341 6.73 26.54 -1.41
C ARG A 341 5.66 26.53 -0.32
N ARG A 342 4.39 26.45 -0.71
CA ARG A 342 3.26 26.39 0.22
C ARG A 342 3.32 25.15 1.10
N LEU A 343 3.58 23.98 0.51
CA LEU A 343 3.67 22.71 1.26
C LEU A 343 4.86 22.69 2.22
N CYS A 344 5.99 23.25 1.84
CA CYS A 344 7.18 23.34 2.70
C CYS A 344 7.07 24.41 3.80
N ALA A 345 6.15 25.35 3.65
CA ALA A 345 5.82 26.35 4.68
C ALA A 345 4.67 25.92 5.60
N ASP A 346 4.06 24.76 5.36
CA ASP A 346 2.96 24.22 6.15
C ASP A 346 3.51 23.33 7.28
N ASP A 347 3.33 23.76 8.52
CA ASP A 347 3.75 23.04 9.74
C ASP A 347 3.12 21.64 9.85
N ALA A 348 1.95 21.42 9.25
CA ALA A 348 1.34 20.09 9.20
C ALA A 348 2.12 19.13 8.29
N VAL A 349 2.89 19.65 7.32
CA VAL A 349 3.69 18.87 6.36
C VAL A 349 5.15 18.81 6.78
N LEU A 350 5.76 19.96 7.08
CA LEU A 350 7.11 20.13 7.60
C LEU A 350 7.04 20.75 9.01
N PRO A 351 7.03 19.92 10.07
CA PRO A 351 6.98 20.44 11.43
C PRO A 351 8.14 21.38 11.74
N THR A 352 7.83 22.53 12.34
CA THR A 352 8.80 23.51 12.85
C THR A 352 9.47 23.05 14.15
N THR A 353 8.92 22.03 14.82
CA THR A 353 9.51 21.38 15.99
C THR A 353 9.78 19.91 15.72
N VAL A 354 11.01 19.47 15.97
CA VAL A 354 11.46 18.09 15.80
C VAL A 354 11.62 17.42 17.15
N THR A 355 11.03 16.23 17.28
CA THR A 355 11.08 15.36 18.45
C THR A 355 11.57 13.98 18.02
N GLU A 356 11.93 13.13 18.97
CA GLU A 356 12.28 11.73 18.70
C GLU A 356 11.23 11.03 17.81
N ASN A 357 9.94 11.27 18.08
CA ASN A 357 8.84 10.60 17.40
C ASN A 357 8.56 11.08 15.97
N ASN A 358 9.03 12.26 15.57
CA ASN A 358 8.76 12.83 14.25
C ASN A 358 10.02 13.03 13.38
N ALA A 359 11.22 12.72 13.90
CA ALA A 359 12.51 12.93 13.23
C ALA A 359 12.55 12.34 11.80
N THR A 360 12.10 11.11 11.61
CA THR A 360 12.09 10.44 10.28
C THR A 360 11.16 11.15 9.29
N ARG A 361 9.98 11.56 9.76
CA ARG A 361 9.02 12.31 8.93
C ARG A 361 9.60 13.65 8.54
N TRP A 362 10.17 14.38 9.50
CA TRP A 362 10.79 15.67 9.27
C TRP A 362 11.93 15.57 8.26
N GLN A 363 12.89 14.65 8.44
CA GLN A 363 14.02 14.46 7.52
C GLN A 363 13.53 14.22 6.08
N ARG A 364 12.55 13.32 5.90
CA ARG A 364 12.02 12.99 4.57
C ARG A 364 11.37 14.21 3.92
N THR A 365 10.56 14.96 4.66
CA THR A 365 9.93 16.18 4.15
C THR A 365 10.97 17.26 3.82
N ALA A 366 11.92 17.50 4.72
CA ALA A 366 13.01 18.47 4.53
C ALA A 366 13.83 18.17 3.27
N LEU A 367 14.16 16.90 3.04
CA LEU A 367 14.87 16.46 1.84
C LEU A 367 14.04 16.68 0.56
N ASN A 368 12.72 16.41 0.61
CA ASN A 368 11.83 16.70 -0.51
C ASN A 368 11.71 18.21 -0.78
N CYS A 369 11.71 19.06 0.25
CA CYS A 369 11.74 20.51 0.10
C CYS A 369 13.05 20.99 -0.56
N ALA A 370 14.19 20.43 -0.15
CA ALA A 370 15.49 20.71 -0.77
C ALA A 370 15.51 20.29 -2.25
N ASP A 371 15.00 19.09 -2.58
CA ASP A 371 14.85 18.62 -3.97
C ASP A 371 13.88 19.49 -4.78
N ALA A 372 12.83 20.00 -4.15
CA ALA A 372 11.91 20.99 -4.72
C ALA A 372 12.53 22.40 -4.80
N GLY A 373 13.76 22.61 -4.33
CA GLY A 373 14.45 23.89 -4.34
C GLY A 373 13.75 24.95 -3.49
N VAL A 374 13.19 24.52 -2.37
CA VAL A 374 12.64 25.41 -1.35
C VAL A 374 13.63 25.46 -0.20
N ASP A 375 14.10 26.67 0.11
CA ASP A 375 14.88 26.91 1.33
C ASP A 375 13.94 26.82 2.53
N ILE A 376 14.27 25.93 3.47
CA ILE A 376 13.48 25.73 4.69
C ILE A 376 14.14 26.45 5.87
N GLY A 377 13.33 26.88 6.83
CA GLY A 377 13.83 27.39 8.11
C GLY A 377 14.46 26.29 8.96
N ALA A 378 15.36 26.67 9.87
CA ALA A 378 15.86 25.75 10.88
C ALA A 378 14.75 25.42 11.90
N PRO A 379 14.47 24.13 12.16
CA PRO A 379 13.47 23.77 13.15
C PRO A 379 14.01 23.95 14.57
N GLU A 380 13.10 24.01 15.53
CA GLU A 380 13.42 23.80 16.93
C GLU A 380 13.59 22.30 17.20
N ILE A 381 14.77 21.90 17.69
CA ILE A 381 15.08 20.50 17.96
C ILE A 381 14.88 20.25 19.45
N GLY A 382 13.91 19.39 19.77
CA GLY A 382 13.69 18.92 21.13
C GLY A 382 14.95 18.26 21.71
N THR A 383 15.03 18.19 23.03
CA THR A 383 16.14 17.52 23.73
C THR A 383 15.70 16.13 24.18
N TRP A 384 16.47 15.11 23.85
CA TRP A 384 16.30 13.74 24.35
C TRP A 384 17.66 13.07 24.56
N LYS A 385 17.69 11.93 25.25
CA LYS A 385 18.91 11.17 25.48
C LYS A 385 19.08 10.09 24.39
N PRO A 386 20.20 10.04 23.66
CA PRO A 386 20.46 8.98 22.68
C PRO A 386 21.04 7.73 23.36
N ASP A 387 20.26 7.11 24.27
CA ASP A 387 20.68 5.94 25.07
C ASP A 387 20.07 4.61 24.61
N THR A 388 19.09 4.65 23.71
CA THR A 388 18.52 3.48 23.03
C THR A 388 18.79 3.52 21.53
N PRO A 389 18.78 2.37 20.82
CA PRO A 389 18.95 2.36 19.36
C PRO A 389 17.98 3.30 18.64
N GLY A 390 16.70 3.34 19.05
CA GLY A 390 15.70 4.21 18.46
C GLY A 390 16.00 5.70 18.67
N ALA A 391 16.32 6.10 19.90
CA ALA A 391 16.64 7.49 20.22
C ALA A 391 17.91 7.99 19.51
N VAL A 392 18.90 7.11 19.35
CA VAL A 392 20.15 7.38 18.60
C VAL A 392 19.87 7.57 17.12
N VAL A 393 19.06 6.69 16.52
CA VAL A 393 18.66 6.80 15.11
C VAL A 393 17.87 8.08 14.88
N ALA A 394 16.95 8.44 15.79
CA ALA A 394 16.22 9.70 15.70
C ALA A 394 17.17 10.91 15.73
N ALA A 395 18.14 10.93 16.65
CA ALA A 395 19.13 12.00 16.74
C ALA A 395 19.99 12.09 15.46
N ALA A 396 20.48 10.96 14.98
CA ALA A 396 21.25 10.87 13.73
C ALA A 396 20.44 11.32 12.51
N THR A 397 19.16 10.94 12.45
CA THR A 397 18.21 11.32 11.40
C THR A 397 18.05 12.83 11.30
N VAL A 398 17.95 13.52 12.43
CA VAL A 398 17.85 14.99 12.47
C VAL A 398 19.16 15.64 12.01
N THR A 399 20.31 15.21 12.56
CA THR A 399 21.62 15.76 12.18
C THR A 399 21.89 15.60 10.67
N VAL A 400 21.63 14.41 10.14
CA VAL A 400 21.78 14.14 8.70
C VAL A 400 20.77 14.94 7.88
N GLY A 401 19.52 15.03 8.32
CA GLY A 401 18.49 15.80 7.61
C GLY A 401 18.80 17.29 7.54
N LEU A 402 19.35 17.87 8.61
CA LEU A 402 19.82 19.26 8.60
C LEU A 402 20.96 19.44 7.61
N ALA A 403 21.95 18.55 7.60
CA ALA A 403 23.05 18.62 6.65
C ALA A 403 22.57 18.50 5.19
N ASP A 404 21.69 17.54 4.91
CA ASP A 404 21.12 17.32 3.57
C ASP A 404 20.23 18.49 3.10
N ALA A 405 19.64 19.25 4.04
CA ALA A 405 18.89 20.48 3.77
C ALA A 405 19.77 21.75 3.75
N GLY A 406 21.09 21.63 3.86
CA GLY A 406 22.01 22.79 3.86
C GLY A 406 22.11 23.54 5.21
N LEU A 407 21.52 23.00 6.27
CA LEU A 407 21.45 23.57 7.62
C LEU A 407 22.43 22.95 8.61
N HIS A 408 23.57 22.42 8.14
CA HIS A 408 24.58 21.71 8.96
C HIS A 408 25.00 22.45 10.25
N GLU A 409 25.17 23.77 10.21
CA GLU A 409 25.54 24.60 11.38
C GLU A 409 24.43 24.75 12.44
N ARG A 410 23.24 24.18 12.19
CA ARG A 410 22.07 24.23 13.09
C ARG A 410 21.80 22.89 13.78
N GLY A 411 22.82 22.03 13.86
CA GLY A 411 22.74 20.74 14.55
C GLY A 411 22.32 20.87 16.02
N PRO A 412 21.83 19.76 16.63
CA PRO A 412 21.47 19.74 18.04
C PRO A 412 22.68 20.06 18.92
N THR A 413 22.58 21.08 19.78
CA THR A 413 23.66 21.53 20.67
C THR A 413 23.90 20.60 21.86
N TRP A 414 22.96 19.71 22.15
CA TRP A 414 23.00 18.76 23.26
C TRP A 414 23.70 17.43 22.92
N MET A 415 24.18 17.27 21.68
CA MET A 415 24.83 16.06 21.19
C MET A 415 26.13 16.40 20.47
N ASP A 416 27.18 15.61 20.72
CA ASP A 416 28.43 15.66 19.94
C ASP A 416 28.85 14.27 19.43
N ALA A 417 29.98 14.20 18.72
CA ALA A 417 30.47 12.94 18.16
C ALA A 417 30.74 11.85 19.23
N ARG A 418 31.06 12.21 20.48
CA ARG A 418 31.34 11.24 21.56
C ARG A 418 30.07 10.49 21.97
N ASP A 419 28.91 11.14 21.88
CA ASP A 419 27.62 10.49 22.17
C ASP A 419 27.30 9.40 21.14
N LEU A 420 27.67 9.61 19.87
CA LEU A 420 27.42 8.66 18.77
C LEU A 420 28.54 7.64 18.56
N GLN A 421 29.76 7.89 19.04
CA GLN A 421 30.92 7.01 18.88
C GLN A 421 30.65 5.54 19.27
N PRO A 422 30.10 5.20 20.46
CA PRO A 422 29.86 3.81 20.83
C PRO A 422 28.81 3.13 19.95
N TRP A 423 27.97 3.89 19.27
CA TRP A 423 26.96 3.38 18.35
C TRP A 423 27.54 3.17 16.94
N ALA A 424 28.30 4.15 16.43
CA ALA A 424 28.96 4.09 15.13
C ALA A 424 29.94 2.90 15.01
N ARG A 425 30.61 2.53 16.10
CA ARG A 425 31.56 1.41 16.14
C ARG A 425 30.92 0.03 16.33
N ASN A 426 29.60 -0.04 16.54
CA ASN A 426 28.91 -1.29 16.86
C ASN A 426 27.71 -1.52 15.92
N PRO A 427 27.92 -1.93 14.66
CA PRO A 427 26.86 -2.13 13.67
C PRO A 427 25.77 -3.10 14.12
N GLY A 428 26.12 -4.14 14.89
CA GLY A 428 25.18 -5.14 15.40
C GLY A 428 24.12 -4.62 16.36
N ARG A 429 24.19 -3.34 16.77
CA ARG A 429 23.14 -2.67 17.56
C ARG A 429 21.93 -2.24 16.74
N PHE A 430 22.04 -2.28 15.40
CA PHE A 430 21.00 -1.80 14.50
C PHE A 430 20.49 -2.93 13.61
N PRO A 431 19.15 -3.12 13.54
CA PRO A 431 18.55 -4.10 12.64
C PRO A 431 18.50 -3.63 11.18
N SER A 432 18.69 -2.32 10.93
CA SER A 432 18.58 -1.67 9.62
C SER A 432 19.93 -1.11 9.20
N LEU A 433 20.39 -1.48 8.00
CA LEU A 433 21.60 -0.93 7.42
C LEU A 433 21.49 0.58 7.17
N TYR A 434 20.30 1.04 6.75
CA TYR A 434 20.05 2.47 6.56
C TYR A 434 20.24 3.24 7.87
N ASP A 435 19.70 2.73 8.97
CA ASP A 435 19.79 3.37 10.28
C ASP A 435 21.23 3.42 10.78
N TYR A 436 21.98 2.33 10.60
CA TYR A 436 23.42 2.32 10.89
C TYR A 436 24.17 3.36 10.04
N SER A 437 23.89 3.45 8.74
CA SER A 437 24.50 4.44 7.85
C SER A 437 24.22 5.87 8.29
N LEU A 438 23.00 6.16 8.76
CA LEU A 438 22.64 7.47 9.31
C LEU A 438 23.45 7.80 10.57
N VAL A 439 23.60 6.85 11.48
CA VAL A 439 24.37 7.03 12.72
C VAL A 439 25.82 7.38 12.42
N VAL A 440 26.46 6.67 11.47
CA VAL A 440 27.85 6.95 11.09
C VAL A 440 27.94 8.30 10.36
N ARG A 441 27.01 8.62 9.46
CA ARG A 441 26.97 9.94 8.81
C ARG A 441 26.85 11.06 9.85
N ALA A 442 25.97 10.93 10.83
CA ALA A 442 25.81 11.89 11.91
C ALA A 442 27.07 12.00 12.77
N TYR A 443 27.68 10.86 13.14
CA TYR A 443 28.96 10.84 13.86
C TYR A 443 30.04 11.66 13.14
N SER A 444 30.20 11.44 11.84
CA SER A 444 31.17 12.17 11.02
C SER A 444 30.80 13.67 10.88
N LEU A 445 29.52 14.01 10.71
CA LEU A 445 29.06 15.42 10.65
C LEU A 445 29.32 16.18 11.97
N LEU A 446 29.30 15.49 13.11
CA LEU A 446 29.59 16.05 14.43
C LEU A 446 31.09 16.10 14.75
N GLY A 447 31.97 15.83 13.78
CA GLY A 447 33.43 15.88 13.93
C GLY A 447 34.08 14.54 14.30
N GLY A 448 33.33 13.44 14.21
CA GLY A 448 33.88 12.09 14.33
C GLY A 448 34.87 11.74 13.22
N VAL A 449 35.88 10.94 13.56
CA VAL A 449 36.99 10.60 12.63
C VAL A 449 36.82 9.17 12.14
N LEU A 450 37.12 8.95 10.85
CA LEU A 450 37.28 7.61 10.30
C LEU A 450 38.65 7.06 10.73
N ASP A 451 38.64 6.29 11.81
CA ASP A 451 39.80 5.52 12.29
C ASP A 451 39.67 4.04 11.91
N ALA A 452 40.74 3.27 12.12
CA ALA A 452 40.78 1.86 11.74
C ALA A 452 39.65 1.02 12.38
N GLU A 453 39.25 1.37 13.61
CA GLU A 453 38.16 0.67 14.32
C GLU A 453 36.81 0.96 13.66
N LEU A 454 36.56 2.21 13.27
CA LEU A 454 35.36 2.56 12.52
C LEU A 454 35.38 1.98 11.10
N GLU A 455 36.52 1.94 10.42
CA GLU A 455 36.66 1.29 9.10
C GLU A 455 36.31 -0.21 9.17
N GLU A 456 36.77 -0.91 10.20
CA GLU A 456 36.44 -2.32 10.43
C GLU A 456 34.95 -2.53 10.76
N ALA A 457 34.39 -1.68 11.63
CA ALA A 457 32.96 -1.67 11.95
C ALA A 457 32.10 -1.42 10.70
N LEU A 458 32.52 -0.48 9.85
CA LEU A 458 31.88 -0.19 8.57
C LEU A 458 31.97 -1.35 7.59
N GLY A 459 33.15 -1.96 7.46
CA GLY A 459 33.36 -3.13 6.62
C GLY A 459 32.45 -4.29 7.01
N SER A 460 32.40 -4.63 8.29
CA SER A 460 31.56 -5.70 8.84
C SER A 460 30.06 -5.38 8.83
N GLY A 461 29.68 -4.11 9.02
CA GLY A 461 28.30 -3.67 9.09
C GLY A 461 27.62 -3.46 7.74
N VAL A 462 28.36 -3.09 6.69
CA VAL A 462 27.79 -2.68 5.39
C VAL A 462 28.04 -3.71 4.29
N THR A 463 29.24 -4.27 4.20
CA THR A 463 29.65 -5.14 3.09
C THR A 463 28.77 -6.38 2.91
N PRO A 464 28.30 -7.07 3.97
CA PRO A 464 27.45 -8.26 3.82
C PRO A 464 26.13 -8.02 3.08
N TYR A 465 25.69 -6.76 2.98
CA TYR A 465 24.40 -6.37 2.40
C TYR A 465 24.55 -5.85 0.97
N ARG A 466 25.77 -5.82 0.43
CA ARG A 466 26.05 -5.36 -0.93
C ARG A 466 25.60 -6.41 -1.94
N GLY A 467 24.78 -5.99 -2.90
CA GLY A 467 24.43 -6.79 -4.05
C GLY A 467 23.06 -7.43 -3.96
N CYS A 468 22.21 -7.03 -4.89
CA CYS A 468 20.89 -7.58 -5.09
C CYS A 468 20.85 -8.50 -6.31
N PRO A 469 19.98 -9.54 -6.33
CA PRO A 469 19.76 -10.35 -7.52
C PRO A 469 19.44 -9.48 -8.75
N GLY A 470 20.33 -9.50 -9.75
CA GLY A 470 20.20 -8.68 -10.98
C GLY A 470 20.53 -7.19 -10.82
N LEU A 471 20.93 -6.72 -9.62
CA LEU A 471 21.29 -5.33 -9.30
C LEU A 471 22.50 -5.31 -8.33
N PRO A 472 23.73 -5.62 -8.78
CA PRO A 472 24.89 -5.82 -7.92
C PRO A 472 25.34 -4.58 -7.13
N ASP A 473 24.93 -3.39 -7.56
CA ASP A 473 25.29 -2.12 -6.93
C ASP A 473 24.22 -1.60 -5.94
N VAL A 474 23.11 -2.34 -5.78
CA VAL A 474 22.02 -2.03 -4.84
C VAL A 474 22.19 -2.84 -3.56
N TYR A 475 21.89 -2.21 -2.43
CA TYR A 475 22.02 -2.80 -1.10
C TYR A 475 20.71 -3.41 -0.62
N GLN A 476 20.84 -4.50 0.13
CA GLN A 476 19.76 -5.16 0.86
C GLN A 476 19.38 -4.38 2.13
N VAL A 477 18.18 -4.60 2.64
CA VAL A 477 17.67 -3.95 3.87
C VAL A 477 18.37 -4.47 5.13
N GLY A 478 18.56 -5.80 5.18
CA GLY A 478 18.78 -6.60 6.38
C GLY A 478 19.56 -7.89 6.08
N ALA A 479 20.29 -8.46 7.05
CA ALA A 479 21.07 -9.68 6.83
C ALA A 479 20.10 -10.86 6.65
N GLY A 480 20.12 -11.48 5.47
CA GLY A 480 19.21 -12.56 5.11
C GLY A 480 17.88 -12.12 4.50
N ASP A 481 17.69 -10.83 4.23
CA ASP A 481 16.53 -10.31 3.49
C ASP A 481 16.85 -10.32 1.97
N PRO A 482 16.05 -11.00 1.12
CA PRO A 482 16.23 -10.94 -0.33
C PRO A 482 15.86 -9.55 -0.91
N ALA A 483 15.26 -8.66 -0.12
CA ALA A 483 14.75 -7.37 -0.56
C ALA A 483 15.84 -6.29 -0.66
N CYS A 484 15.70 -5.48 -1.71
CA CYS A 484 16.59 -4.39 -2.07
C CYS A 484 15.99 -3.04 -1.69
N ASP A 485 16.83 -2.10 -1.27
CA ASP A 485 16.39 -0.78 -0.84
C ASP A 485 17.22 0.36 -1.46
N LEU A 486 16.54 1.28 -2.15
CA LEU A 486 17.09 2.45 -2.82
C LEU A 486 17.38 3.53 -1.78
N LYS A 487 16.63 3.59 -0.68
CA LYS A 487 16.88 4.47 0.47
C LYS A 487 18.14 4.03 1.20
N THR A 488 18.29 2.73 1.50
CA THR A 488 19.53 2.14 2.04
C THR A 488 20.70 2.37 1.09
N THR A 489 20.55 2.04 -0.20
CA THR A 489 21.58 2.27 -1.22
C THR A 489 22.01 3.73 -1.26
N TRP A 490 21.05 4.65 -1.25
CA TRP A 490 21.33 6.08 -1.21
C TRP A 490 22.04 6.49 0.08
N GLY A 491 21.62 5.98 1.25
CA GLY A 491 22.26 6.24 2.54
C GLY A 491 23.71 5.78 2.57
N VAL A 492 23.99 4.57 2.06
CA VAL A 492 25.34 4.00 1.98
C VAL A 492 26.22 4.77 0.99
N TRP A 493 25.71 5.10 -0.20
CA TRP A 493 26.47 5.89 -1.18
C TRP A 493 26.72 7.32 -0.71
N ALA A 494 25.76 7.93 -0.01
CA ALA A 494 25.92 9.25 0.60
C ALA A 494 26.96 9.23 1.71
N LEU A 495 26.98 8.18 2.54
CA LEU A 495 28.02 7.96 3.55
C LEU A 495 29.40 7.82 2.91
N ASP A 496 29.56 6.96 1.91
CA ASP A 496 30.84 6.78 1.22
C ASP A 496 31.33 8.11 0.61
N ARG A 497 30.44 8.86 -0.05
CA ARG A 497 30.74 10.21 -0.55
C ARG A 497 31.17 11.18 0.56
N GLN A 498 30.50 11.15 1.71
CA GLN A 498 30.86 11.98 2.86
C GLN A 498 32.23 11.61 3.43
N LEU A 499 32.60 10.32 3.39
CA LEU A 499 33.91 9.80 3.78
C LEU A 499 34.98 9.94 2.68
N GLY A 500 34.69 10.64 1.58
CA GLY A 500 35.64 10.87 0.50
C GLY A 500 35.80 9.71 -0.50
N GLY A 501 34.89 8.74 -0.49
CA GLY A 501 34.88 7.59 -1.39
C GLY A 501 35.85 6.47 -1.01
N VAL A 502 36.38 6.51 0.20
CA VAL A 502 37.41 5.58 0.68
C VAL A 502 36.92 4.14 0.81
N MET A 503 35.61 3.94 0.99
CA MET A 503 35.05 2.58 1.16
C MET A 503 34.71 1.92 -0.19
N GLY A 504 34.58 2.69 -1.28
CA GLY A 504 34.31 2.15 -2.61
C GLY A 504 32.94 1.47 -2.72
N TRP A 505 31.95 2.00 -2.00
CA TRP A 505 30.59 1.48 -1.92
C TRP A 505 29.65 2.09 -2.96
N GLY A 506 29.95 3.31 -3.41
CA GLY A 506 29.27 3.97 -4.53
C GLY A 506 30.12 4.02 -5.81
N PRO A 507 29.52 4.40 -6.95
CA PRO A 507 30.25 4.62 -8.19
C PRO A 507 31.27 5.77 -8.04
N ALA A 508 32.43 5.63 -8.68
CA ALA A 508 33.45 6.67 -8.71
C ALA A 508 32.90 7.94 -9.36
N ALA A 509 33.11 9.10 -8.71
CA ALA A 509 32.70 10.38 -9.27
C ALA A 509 33.43 10.62 -10.59
N THR A 510 32.71 10.65 -11.71
CA THR A 510 33.28 11.07 -13.00
C THR A 510 33.53 12.57 -12.93
N GLY A 511 34.79 12.95 -12.68
CA GLY A 511 35.21 14.33 -12.55
C GLY A 511 35.08 15.11 -13.86
N ASN A 512 34.49 16.30 -13.79
CA ASN A 512 34.63 17.35 -14.79
C ASN A 512 34.90 18.70 -14.09
N GLY A 513 36.18 19.11 -14.08
CA GLY A 513 36.72 20.48 -13.87
C GLY A 513 36.46 21.14 -12.50
N GLN A 514 37.40 21.70 -11.73
CA GLN A 514 38.75 22.19 -11.98
C GLN A 514 39.53 22.08 -10.65
N ARG A 515 40.63 21.31 -10.63
CA ARG A 515 41.76 21.57 -9.74
C ARG A 515 42.70 22.51 -10.50
N THR A 516 42.47 23.81 -10.42
CA THR A 516 43.56 24.78 -10.62
C THR A 516 44.09 25.14 -9.25
N GLY A 517 45.21 24.50 -8.90
CA GLY A 517 45.96 24.82 -7.71
C GLY A 517 46.47 26.25 -7.77
N ALA A 518 46.17 27.01 -6.73
CA ALA A 518 47.01 28.12 -6.29
C ALA A 518 47.59 27.71 -4.93
N ARG A 519 48.85 27.28 -4.93
CA ARG A 519 49.72 27.35 -3.75
C ARG A 519 50.66 28.52 -3.98
N ARG A 520 50.65 29.47 -3.05
CA ARG A 520 51.87 30.13 -2.60
C ARG A 520 52.36 29.37 -1.38
#